data_AF-A0A7J4KAT7-F1
#
_entry.id   AF-A0A7J4KAT7-F1
#
_cell.length_a   1.000
_cell.length_b   1.000
_cell.length_c   1.000
_cell.angle_alpha   90.00
_cell.angle_beta   90.00
_cell.angle_gamma   90.00
#
_symmetry.space_group_name_H-M   'P 1'
#
loop_
_entity.id
_entity.type
_entity.pdbx_description
1 polymer ?
#
loop_
_entity_poly.entity_id
_entity_poly.type
_entity_poly.pdbx_seq_one_letter_code
_entity_poly.pdbx_strand_id
1 'polypeptide(L)'
;MAGEELALMTVEMVEASQLGMKAIAAALAVGLTGFATAIAEMTIGSAAVGATAENKDVFGLVLLLTVIPETIVIFGLVVALLLIF
;
A
#
# COMPACT_ATOMS: atom_id res chain seq x y z
N MET A 1 8.30 22.95 39.19
CA MET A 1 7.24 21.93 39.34
C MET A 1 6.08 22.20 38.38
N ALA A 2 5.24 23.22 38.54
CA ALA A 2 4.11 23.46 37.59
C ALA A 2 4.52 23.75 36.13
N GLY A 3 5.65 24.44 35.89
CA GLY A 3 6.12 24.73 34.52
C GLY A 3 6.75 23.55 33.78
N GLU A 4 7.20 22.52 34.52
CA GLU A 4 7.81 21.32 33.95
C GLU A 4 6.73 20.30 33.57
N GLU A 5 5.69 20.20 34.40
CA GLU A 5 4.47 19.43 34.11
C GLU A 5 3.73 19.94 32.87
N LEU A 6 3.61 21.26 32.71
CA LEU A 6 3.02 21.87 31.52
C LEU A 6 3.84 21.57 30.24
N ALA A 7 5.18 21.57 30.35
CA ALA A 7 6.05 21.26 29.23
C ALA A 7 5.90 19.78 28.81
N LEU A 8 5.82 18.86 29.77
CA LEU A 8 5.60 17.43 29.51
C LEU A 8 4.27 17.18 28.80
N MET A 9 3.18 17.81 29.24
CA MET A 9 1.87 17.71 28.56
C MET A 9 1.95 18.18 27.10
N THR A 10 2.68 19.26 26.81
CA THR A 10 2.83 19.72 25.41
C THR A 10 3.63 18.77 24.54
N VAL A 11 4.62 18.05 25.10
CA VAL A 11 5.41 17.05 24.36
C VAL A 11 4.57 15.82 24.04
N GLU A 12 3.83 15.29 25.01
CA GLU A 12 2.94 14.13 24.81
C GLU A 12 1.89 14.39 23.71
N MET A 13 1.33 15.60 23.68
CA MET A 13 0.38 16.00 22.63
C MET A 13 1.02 16.03 21.23
N VAL A 14 2.27 16.49 21.13
CA VAL A 14 3.00 16.53 19.86
C VAL A 14 3.31 15.12 19.36
N GLU A 15 3.75 14.22 20.25
CA GLU A 15 4.02 12.82 19.89
C GLU A 15 2.75 12.10 19.42
N ALA A 16 1.62 12.30 20.10
CA ALA A 16 0.34 11.75 19.68
C ALA A 16 -0.11 12.26 18.30
N SER A 17 0.08 13.56 18.03
CA SER A 17 -0.22 14.15 16.72
C SER A 17 0.67 13.59 15.60
N GLN A 18 1.97 13.41 15.87
CA GLN A 18 2.91 12.81 14.92
C GLN A 18 2.55 11.36 14.59
N LEU A 19 2.14 10.58 15.60
CA LEU A 19 1.70 9.21 15.41
C LEU A 19 0.44 9.14 14.52
N GLY A 20 -0.53 10.03 14.76
CA GLY A 20 -1.73 10.13 13.92
C GLY A 20 -1.41 10.49 12.47
N MET A 21 -0.49 11.44 12.25
CA MET A 21 -0.07 11.82 10.90
C MET A 21 0.64 10.68 10.16
N LYS A 22 1.53 9.95 10.85
CA LYS A 22 2.19 8.75 10.30
C LYS A 22 1.16 7.68 9.90
N ALA A 23 0.15 7.44 10.73
CA ALA A 23 -0.91 6.48 10.45
C ALA A 23 -1.72 6.85 9.19
N ILE A 24 -2.08 8.12 9.04
CA ILE A 24 -2.79 8.60 7.84
C ILE A 24 -1.91 8.46 6.59
N ALA A 25 -0.65 8.87 6.67
CA ALA A 25 0.29 8.74 5.55
C ALA A 25 0.50 7.27 5.14
N ALA A 26 0.63 6.35 6.11
CA ALA A 26 0.75 4.92 5.86
C ALA A 26 -0.51 4.35 5.19
N ALA A 27 -1.71 4.72 5.67
CA ALA A 27 -2.97 4.31 5.07
C ALA A 27 -3.11 4.80 3.61
N LEU A 28 -2.70 6.03 3.33
CA LEU A 28 -2.71 6.59 1.97
C LEU A 28 -1.70 5.88 1.06
N ALA A 29 -0.50 5.57 1.56
CA ALA A 29 0.53 4.88 0.78
C ALA A 29 0.06 3.51 0.29
N VAL A 30 -0.50 2.67 1.18
CA VAL A 30 -1.04 1.35 0.80
C VAL A 30 -2.35 1.48 0.02
N GLY A 31 -3.25 2.38 0.44
CA GLY A 31 -4.57 2.52 -0.17
C GLY A 31 -4.50 2.95 -1.63
N LEU A 32 -3.70 3.97 -1.95
CA LEU A 32 -3.59 4.49 -3.31
C LEU A 32 -2.84 3.52 -4.24
N THR A 33 -1.78 2.89 -3.76
CA THR A 33 -1.03 1.90 -4.55
C THR A 33 -1.81 0.61 -4.76
N GLY A 34 -2.56 0.16 -3.75
CA GLY A 34 -3.49 -0.96 -3.87
C GLY A 34 -4.61 -0.68 -4.87
N PHE A 35 -5.18 0.53 -4.86
CA PHE A 35 -6.18 0.93 -5.84
C PHE A 35 -5.62 0.98 -7.27
N ALA A 36 -4.41 1.53 -7.45
CA ALA A 36 -3.73 1.52 -8.75
C ALA A 36 -3.44 0.10 -9.25
N THR A 37 -3.00 -0.79 -8.36
CA THR A 37 -2.75 -2.20 -8.66
C THR A 37 -4.02 -2.91 -9.09
N ALA A 38 -5.12 -2.72 -8.36
CA ALA A 38 -6.42 -3.32 -8.69
C ALA A 38 -6.92 -2.91 -10.08
N ILE A 39 -6.75 -1.64 -10.48
CA ILE A 39 -7.12 -1.18 -11.83
C ILE A 39 -6.27 -1.89 -12.90
N ALA A 40 -4.96 -2.00 -12.69
CA ALA A 40 -4.08 -2.68 -13.61
C ALA A 40 -4.45 -4.17 -13.74
N GLU A 41 -4.62 -4.87 -12.62
CA GLU A 41 -4.98 -6.29 -12.60
C GLU A 41 -6.38 -6.57 -13.17
N MET A 42 -7.36 -5.68 -13.01
CA MET A 42 -8.68 -5.85 -13.62
C MET A 42 -8.57 -6.01 -15.15
N THR A 43 -7.72 -5.20 -15.78
CA THR A 43 -7.52 -5.24 -17.23
C THR A 43 -6.69 -6.44 -17.67
N ILE A 44 -5.61 -6.74 -16.95
CA ILE A 44 -4.71 -7.85 -17.30
C ILE A 44 -5.38 -9.20 -17.03
N GLY A 45 -6.07 -9.35 -15.90
CA GLY A 45 -6.76 -10.57 -15.52
C GLY A 45 -7.89 -10.94 -16.48
N SER A 46 -8.70 -9.97 -16.92
CA SER A 46 -9.75 -10.23 -17.91
C SER A 46 -9.18 -10.68 -19.26
N ALA A 47 -8.08 -10.06 -19.73
CA ALA A 47 -7.37 -10.49 -20.93
C ALA A 47 -6.70 -11.87 -20.76
N ALA A 48 -6.09 -12.14 -19.59
CA ALA A 48 -5.41 -13.39 -19.28
C ALA A 48 -6.36 -14.59 -19.29
N VAL A 49 -7.57 -14.43 -18.74
CA VAL A 49 -8.61 -15.47 -18.77
C VAL A 49 -9.04 -15.76 -20.21
N GLY A 50 -9.26 -14.73 -21.03
CA GLY A 50 -9.61 -14.89 -22.45
C GLY A 50 -8.52 -15.63 -23.23
N ALA A 51 -7.26 -15.18 -23.11
CA ALA A 51 -6.12 -15.81 -23.78
C ALA A 51 -5.92 -17.28 -23.35
N THR A 52 -6.10 -17.58 -22.06
CA THR A 52 -6.00 -18.96 -21.54
C THR A 52 -7.13 -19.85 -22.05
N ALA A 53 -8.32 -19.30 -22.27
CA ALA A 53 -9.46 -20.03 -22.80
C ALA A 53 -9.22 -20.45 -24.27
N GLU A 54 -8.53 -19.62 -25.06
CA GLU A 54 -8.14 -19.94 -26.44
C GLU A 54 -6.94 -20.89 -26.51
N ASN A 55 -5.91 -20.65 -25.69
CA ASN A 55 -4.70 -21.45 -25.66
C ASN A 55 -4.22 -21.68 -24.22
N LYS A 56 -4.36 -22.91 -23.73
CA LYS A 56 -3.95 -23.27 -22.37
C LYS A 56 -2.44 -23.20 -22.14
N ASP A 57 -1.64 -23.31 -23.19
CA ASP A 57 -0.18 -23.29 -23.08
C ASP A 57 0.35 -21.91 -22.66
N VAL A 58 -0.45 -20.85 -22.85
CA VAL A 58 -0.06 -19.48 -22.46
C VAL A 58 -0.33 -19.16 -20.99
N PHE A 59 -1.01 -20.05 -20.24
CA PHE A 59 -1.43 -19.79 -18.86
C PHE A 59 -0.29 -19.28 -17.95
N GLY A 60 0.87 -19.93 -17.99
CA GLY A 60 2.02 -19.53 -17.17
C GLY A 60 2.56 -18.14 -17.52
N LEU A 61 2.58 -17.79 -18.82
CA LEU A 61 3.02 -16.47 -19.28
C LEU A 61 2.03 -15.38 -18.87
N VAL A 62 0.73 -15.59 -19.06
CA VAL A 62 -0.28 -14.58 -18.70
C VAL A 62 -0.40 -14.42 -17.19
N LEU A 63 -0.22 -15.49 -16.41
CA LEU A 63 -0.09 -15.38 -14.95
C LEU A 63 1.08 -14.49 -14.57
N LEU A 64 2.25 -14.69 -15.17
CA LEU A 64 3.43 -13.85 -14.91
C LEU A 64 3.13 -12.37 -15.18
N LEU A 65 2.43 -12.06 -16.27
CA LEU A 65 2.03 -10.69 -16.61
C LEU A 65 1.05 -10.10 -15.59
N THR A 66 0.13 -10.90 -15.05
CA THR A 66 -0.80 -10.47 -13.98
C THR A 66 -0.09 -10.13 -12.67
N VAL A 67 1.06 -10.73 -12.35
CA VAL A 67 1.78 -10.44 -11.09
C VAL A 67 2.68 -9.20 -11.17
N ILE A 68 2.97 -8.68 -12.38
CA ILE A 68 3.83 -7.49 -12.53
C ILE A 68 3.27 -6.27 -11.77
N PRO A 69 1.96 -5.92 -11.88
CA PRO A 69 1.35 -4.86 -11.10
C PRO A 69 1.48 -5.00 -9.58
N GLU A 70 1.59 -6.21 -9.03
CA GLU A 70 1.67 -6.46 -7.59
C GLU A 70 2.87 -5.75 -6.94
N THR A 71 3.92 -5.48 -7.73
CA THR A 71 5.07 -4.68 -7.30
C THR A 71 4.68 -3.27 -6.83
N ILE A 72 3.62 -2.68 -7.39
CA ILE A 72 3.14 -1.33 -7.06
C ILE A 72 2.60 -1.30 -5.62
N VAL A 73 1.71 -2.23 -5.27
CA VAL A 73 1.15 -2.31 -3.91
C VAL A 73 2.20 -2.76 -2.89
N ILE A 74 3.14 -3.63 -3.28
CA ILE A 74 4.26 -4.02 -2.40
C ILE A 74 5.11 -2.79 -2.03
N PHE A 75 5.42 -1.91 -2.98
CA PHE A 75 6.15 -0.67 -2.65
C PHE A 75 5.36 0.25 -1.72
N GLY A 76 4.03 0.37 -1.91
CA GLY A 76 3.18 1.10 -0.98
C GLY A 76 3.17 0.51 0.43
N LEU A 77 3.12 -0.82 0.53
CA LEU A 77 3.22 -1.55 1.79
C LEU A 77 4.56 -1.32 2.49
N VAL A 78 5.68 -1.41 1.76
CA VAL A 78 7.01 -1.16 2.33
C VAL A 78 7.11 0.26 2.88
N VAL A 79 6.64 1.27 2.14
CA VAL A 79 6.62 2.66 2.62
C VAL A 79 5.76 2.81 3.87
N ALA A 80 4.58 2.18 3.91
CA ALA A 80 3.73 2.23 5.10
C ALA A 80 4.38 1.58 6.32
N LEU A 81 5.09 0.46 6.15
CA LEU A 81 5.84 -0.18 7.23
C LEU A 81 6.95 0.73 7.76
N LEU A 82 7.70 1.39 6.87
CA LEU A 82 8.75 2.35 7.24
C LEU A 82 8.22 3.62 7.94
N LEU A 83 6.94 3.95 7.76
CA LEU A 83 6.32 5.09 8.44
C LEU A 83 5.86 4.74 9.86
N ILE A 84 5.44 3.49 10.08
CA ILE A 84 4.86 3.01 11.34
C ILE A 84 5.91 2.44 12.30
N PHE A 85 6.92 1.76 11.77
CA PHE A 85 7.98 1.09 12.53
C PHE A 85 9.31 1.83 12.39
#